data_AF-A0A351R821-F1
#
_entry.id   AF-A0A351R821-F1
#
_cell.length_a   1.000
_cell.length_b   1.000
_cell.length_c   1.000
_cell.angle_alpha   90.00
_cell.angle_beta   90.00
_cell.angle_gamma   90.00
#
_symmetry.space_group_name_H-M   'P 1'
#
loop_
_entity.id
_entity.type
_entity.pdbx_description
1 polymer ?
#
loop_
_entity_poly.entity_id
_entity_poly.type
_entity_poly.pdbx_seq_one_letter_code
_entity_poly.pdbx_strand_id
1 'polypeptide(L)'
;GIMNIMLVSVTERTREIGIRMAIGARQRDILLQFLLEAIVISIVGCLIGIAIGVGGAIMVNIITKAEIIISVNSVAIAFGVAASIGVFFGFYPARKAAMLNPIEALRYQ
;
A
#
# COMPACT_ATOMS: atom_id res chain seq x y z
N GLY A 1 -9.20 -2.13 -2.93
CA GLY A 1 -8.14 -2.43 -3.90
C GLY A 1 -6.90 -2.97 -3.20
N ILE A 2 -6.08 -2.07 -2.63
CA ILE A 2 -4.79 -2.39 -1.97
C ILE A 2 -4.93 -3.53 -0.95
N MET A 3 -5.94 -3.47 -0.07
CA MET A 3 -6.19 -4.53 0.91
C MET A 3 -6.40 -5.91 0.27
N ASN A 4 -7.19 -6.00 -0.80
CA ASN A 4 -7.46 -7.30 -1.46
C ASN A 4 -6.20 -7.83 -2.14
N ILE A 5 -5.44 -6.96 -2.82
CA ILE A 5 -4.17 -7.35 -3.45
C ILE A 5 -3.18 -7.84 -2.39
N MET A 6 -3.07 -7.13 -1.26
CA MET A 6 -2.25 -7.54 -0.14
C MET A 6 -2.73 -8.86 0.48
N LEU A 7 -4.04 -9.08 0.63
CA LEU A 7 -4.57 -10.35 1.11
C LEU A 7 -4.21 -11.51 0.17
N VAL A 8 -4.37 -11.31 -1.15
CA VAL A 8 -4.01 -12.31 -2.16
C VAL A 8 -2.50 -12.57 -2.14
N SER A 9 -1.68 -11.52 -2.10
CA SER A 9 -0.22 -11.64 -2.06
C SER A 9 0.26 -12.36 -0.79
N VAL A 10 -0.35 -12.10 0.36
CA VAL A 10 -0.08 -12.82 1.61
C VAL A 10 -0.45 -14.29 1.46
N THR A 11 -1.60 -14.60 0.85
CA THR A 11 -2.00 -15.99 0.62
C THR A 11 -1.05 -16.72 -0.33
N GLU A 12 -0.61 -16.09 -1.42
CA GLU A 12 0.36 -16.66 -2.36
C GLU A 12 1.73 -16.89 -1.71
N ARG A 13 2.16 -15.98 -0.83
CA ARG A 13 3.45 -16.06 -0.12
C ARG A 13 3.36 -16.76 1.24
N THR A 14 2.25 -17.44 1.56
CA THR A 14 2.03 -18.09 2.88
C THR A 14 3.19 -19.00 3.28
N ARG A 15 3.66 -19.84 2.36
CA ARG A 15 4.75 -20.79 2.61
C ARG A 15 6.08 -20.09 2.90
N GLU A 16 6.40 -19.01 2.17
CA GLU A 16 7.62 -18.22 2.41
C GLU A 16 7.60 -17.57 3.80
N ILE A 17 6.45 -17.03 4.22
CA ILE A 17 6.25 -16.46 5.55
C ILE A 17 6.43 -17.55 6.62
N GLY A 18 5.86 -18.73 6.40
CA GLY A 18 6.03 -19.90 7.26
C GLY A 18 7.49 -20.31 7.44
N ILE A 19 8.26 -20.35 6.35
CA ILE A 19 9.71 -20.64 6.39
C ILE A 19 10.46 -19.57 7.20
N ARG A 20 10.18 -18.28 6.99
CA ARG A 20 10.83 -17.18 7.75
C ARG A 20 10.54 -17.29 9.26
N MET A 21 9.30 -17.60 9.63
CA MET A 21 8.95 -17.78 11.05
C MET A 21 9.56 -19.04 11.66
N ALA A 22 9.68 -20.13 10.89
CA ALA A 22 10.31 -21.37 11.34
C ALA A 22 11.82 -21.21 11.61
N ILE A 23 12.51 -20.31 10.89
CA ILE A 23 13.91 -19.97 11.15
C ILE A 23 14.09 -18.87 12.21
N GLY A 24 13.02 -18.42 12.86
CA GLY A 24 13.06 -17.52 14.02
C GLY A 24 12.63 -16.07 13.79
N ALA A 25 12.07 -15.71 12.63
CA ALA A 25 11.50 -14.38 12.43
C ALA A 25 10.32 -14.15 13.39
N ARG A 26 10.27 -12.98 14.03
CA ARG A 26 9.19 -12.61 14.94
C ARG A 26 7.98 -12.13 14.13
N GLN A 27 6.79 -12.25 14.70
CA GLN A 27 5.56 -11.71 14.10
C GLN A 27 5.69 -10.21 13.76
N ARG A 28 6.41 -9.46 14.59
CA ARG A 28 6.69 -8.03 14.35
C ARG A 28 7.51 -7.78 13.09
N ASP A 29 8.45 -8.67 12.75
CA ASP A 29 9.30 -8.53 11.57
C ASP A 29 8.47 -8.73 10.30
N ILE A 30 7.60 -9.74 10.30
CA ILE A 30 6.65 -10.00 9.20
C ILE A 30 5.65 -8.84 9.06
N LEU A 31 5.09 -8.36 10.19
CA LEU A 31 4.18 -7.22 10.20
C LEU A 31 4.83 -5.99 9.56
N LEU A 32 6.05 -5.63 10.00
CA LEU A 32 6.76 -4.46 9.49
C LEU A 32 7.10 -4.59 8.01
N GLN A 33 7.47 -5.78 7.54
CA GLN A 33 7.75 -6.01 6.12
C GLN A 33 6.52 -5.72 5.25
N PHE A 34 5.37 -6.33 5.56
CA PHE A 34 4.15 -6.13 4.77
C PHE A 34 3.58 -4.73 4.94
N LEU A 35 3.70 -4.13 6.12
CA LEU A 35 3.29 -2.75 6.34
C LEU A 35 4.12 -1.78 5.51
N LEU A 36 5.44 -1.97 5.45
CA LEU A 36 6.33 -1.18 4.59
C LEU A 36 6.01 -1.38 3.11
N GLU A 37 5.73 -2.60 2.66
CA GLU A 37 5.30 -2.88 1.28
C GLU A 37 4.04 -2.09 0.93
N ALA A 38 3.03 -2.10 1.81
CA ALA A 38 1.80 -1.33 1.62
C ALA A 38 2.02 0.19 1.63
N ILE A 39 2.88 0.70 2.53
CA ILE A 39 3.22 2.13 2.61
C ILE A 39 3.94 2.58 1.34
N VAL A 40 4.94 1.82 0.86
CA VAL A 40 5.68 2.13 -0.35
C VAL A 40 4.76 2.16 -1.56
N ILE A 41 3.90 1.14 -1.73
CA ILE A 41 2.91 1.11 -2.81
C ILE A 41 1.97 2.33 -2.73
N SER A 42 1.53 2.70 -1.54
CA SER A 42 0.63 3.84 -1.33
C SER A 42 1.31 5.17 -1.67
N ILE A 43 2.55 5.38 -1.24
CA ILE A 43 3.32 6.59 -1.54
C ILE A 43 3.59 6.71 -3.04
N VAL A 44 4.03 5.63 -3.68
CA VAL A 44 4.28 5.60 -5.13
C VAL A 44 2.99 5.90 -5.89
N GLY A 45 1.88 5.27 -5.50
CA GLY A 45 0.57 5.55 -6.09
C GLY A 45 0.13 7.01 -5.92
N CYS A 46 0.38 7.61 -4.76
CA CYS A 46 0.08 9.02 -4.52
C CYS A 46 0.93 9.94 -5.39
N LEU A 47 2.24 9.69 -5.51
CA LEU A 47 3.13 10.49 -6.36
C LEU A 47 2.72 10.42 -7.83
N ILE A 48 2.41 9.22 -8.33
CA ILE A 48 1.91 9.03 -9.70
C ILE A 48 0.57 9.74 -9.88
N GLY A 49 -0.34 9.61 -8.92
CA GLY A 49 -1.64 10.29 -8.94
C GLY A 49 -1.52 11.81 -8.98
N ILE A 50 -0.61 12.39 -8.19
CA ILE A 50 -0.31 13.83 -8.20
C ILE A 50 0.27 14.24 -9.56
N ALA A 51 1.24 13.50 -10.08
CA ALA A 51 1.85 13.80 -11.38
C ALA A 51 0.82 13.79 -12.52
N ILE A 52 -0.06 12.79 -12.54
CA ILE A 52 -1.15 12.69 -13.53
C ILE A 52 -2.18 13.80 -13.31
N GLY A 53 -2.57 14.08 -12.06
CA GLY A 53 -3.56 15.12 -11.75
C GLY A 53 -3.08 16.52 -12.12
N VAL A 54 -1.85 16.87 -11.75
CA VAL A 54 -1.22 18.16 -12.11
C VAL A 54 -0.98 18.24 -13.62
N GLY A 55 -0.43 17.19 -14.23
CA GLY A 55 -0.19 17.15 -15.68
C GLY A 55 -1.50 17.27 -16.49
N GLY A 56 -2.56 16.59 -16.06
CA GLY A 56 -3.89 16.69 -16.67
C GLY A 56 -4.49 18.09 -16.52
N ALA A 57 -4.38 18.70 -15.33
CA ALA A 57 -4.82 20.08 -15.10
C ALA A 57 -4.11 21.07 -16.02
N ILE A 58 -2.79 20.95 -16.19
CA ILE A 58 -2.02 21.80 -17.11
C ILE A 58 -2.48 21.59 -18.56
N MET A 59 -2.68 20.34 -18.98
CA MET A 59 -3.14 20.03 -20.34
C MET A 59 -4.51 20.66 -20.64
N VAL A 60 -5.46 20.56 -19.70
CA VAL A 60 -6.79 21.17 -19.84
C VAL A 60 -6.71 22.69 -19.85
N ASN A 61 -5.87 23.29 -19.02
CA ASN A 61 -5.66 24.74 -19.00
C ASN A 61 -5.18 25.26 -20.37
N ILE A 62 -4.26 24.54 -21.03
CA ILE A 62 -3.77 24.91 -22.36
C ILE A 62 -4.87 24.82 -23.43
N ILE A 63 -5.71 23.77 -23.39
CA ILE A 63 -6.75 23.54 -24.41
C ILE A 63 -7.93 24.50 -24.24
N THR A 64 -8.39 24.70 -23.00
CA THR A 64 -9.65 25.41 -22.71
C THR A 64 -9.41 26.88 -22.33
N LYS A 65 -8.17 27.30 -22.09
CA LYS A 65 -7.80 28.61 -21.50
C LYS A 65 -8.51 28.92 -20.18
N ALA A 66 -9.05 27.90 -19.53
CA ALA A 66 -9.71 28.02 -18.23
C ALA A 66 -8.63 28.06 -17.13
N GLU A 67 -8.61 29.09 -16.29
CA GLU A 67 -7.69 29.17 -15.17
C GLU A 67 -7.96 28.04 -14.16
N ILE A 68 -7.09 27.03 -14.14
CA ILE A 68 -7.14 25.94 -13.16
C ILE A 68 -6.14 26.27 -12.06
N ILE A 69 -6.67 26.63 -10.89
CA ILE A 69 -5.84 26.97 -9.72
C ILE A 69 -5.59 25.70 -8.91
N ILE A 70 -4.36 25.21 -8.93
CA ILE A 70 -3.93 24.08 -8.11
C ILE A 70 -3.43 24.62 -6.78
N SER A 71 -4.23 24.47 -5.72
CA SER A 71 -3.84 24.86 -4.37
C SER A 71 -2.98 23.78 -3.71
N VAL A 72 -1.81 24.18 -3.18
CA VAL A 72 -0.91 23.31 -2.42
C VAL A 72 -1.62 22.68 -1.21
N ASN A 73 -2.52 23.41 -0.56
CA ASN A 73 -3.31 22.89 0.56
C ASN A 73 -4.22 21.73 0.13
N SER A 74 -4.87 21.85 -1.03
CA SER A 74 -5.72 20.78 -1.56
C SER A 74 -4.92 19.53 -1.89
N VAL A 75 -3.73 19.69 -2.45
CA VAL A 75 -2.81 18.57 -2.73
C VAL A 75 -2.34 17.92 -1.43
N ALA A 76 -1.98 18.71 -0.41
CA ALA A 76 -1.55 18.20 0.89
C ALA A 76 -2.66 17.42 1.61
N ILE A 77 -3.90 17.92 1.58
CA ILE A 77 -5.07 17.23 2.16
C ILE A 77 -5.35 15.93 1.41
N ALA A 78 -5.37 15.97 0.07
CA ALA A 78 -5.60 14.79 -0.76
C ALA A 78 -4.52 13.71 -0.51
N PHE A 79 -3.25 14.11 -0.44
CA PHE A 79 -2.15 13.22 -0.10
C PHE A 79 -2.30 12.64 1.32
N GLY A 80 -2.64 13.46 2.31
CA GLY A 80 -2.83 13.01 3.70
C GLY A 80 -3.95 11.99 3.85
N VAL A 81 -5.08 12.20 3.16
CA VAL A 81 -6.20 11.25 3.11
C VAL A 81 -5.77 9.95 2.41
N ALA A 82 -5.13 10.04 1.24
CA ALA A 82 -4.68 8.87 0.49
C ALA A 82 -3.64 8.04 1.27
N ALA A 83 -2.67 8.68 1.91
CA ALA A 83 -1.67 8.03 2.75
C ALA A 83 -2.33 7.34 3.96
N SER A 84 -3.28 8.00 4.62
CA SER A 84 -4.00 7.44 5.77
C SER A 84 -4.81 6.20 5.39
N ILE A 85 -5.51 6.25 4.25
CA ILE A 85 -6.23 5.11 3.68
C ILE A 85 -5.23 3.97 3.36
N GLY A 86 -4.13 4.27 2.69
CA GLY A 86 -3.10 3.29 2.36
C GLY A 86 -2.55 2.55 3.57
N VAL A 87 -2.19 3.28 4.63
CA VAL A 87 -1.72 2.72 5.91
C VAL A 87 -2.79 1.87 6.56
N PHE A 88 -4.02 2.39 6.67
CA PHE A 88 -5.12 1.70 7.37
C PHE A 88 -5.48 0.37 6.69
N PHE A 89 -5.60 0.39 5.35
CA PHE A 89 -5.94 -0.79 4.56
C PHE A 89 -4.77 -1.76 4.36
N GLY A 90 -3.51 -1.31 4.56
CA GLY A 90 -2.32 -2.16 4.58
C GLY A 90 -2.10 -2.86 5.93
N PHE A 91 -2.55 -2.27 7.03
CA PHE A 91 -2.33 -2.80 8.38
C PHE A 91 -3.06 -4.13 8.62
N TYR A 92 -4.33 -4.24 8.22
CA TYR A 92 -5.11 -5.46 8.40
C TYR A 92 -4.48 -6.72 7.76
N PRO A 93 -4.14 -6.72 6.44
CA PRO A 93 -3.50 -7.88 5.82
C PRO A 93 -2.10 -8.15 6.36
N ALA A 94 -1.31 -7.11 6.69
CA ALA A 94 0.00 -7.27 7.30
C ALA A 94 -0.10 -7.97 8.68
N ARG A 95 -1.10 -7.60 9.48
CA ARG A 95 -1.39 -8.26 10.75
C ARG A 95 -1.84 -9.70 10.55
N LYS A 96 -2.68 -9.97 9.56
CA LYS A 96 -3.09 -11.33 9.20
C LYS A 96 -1.90 -12.21 8.82
N ALA A 97 -0.97 -11.69 8.02
CA ALA A 97 0.27 -12.36 7.64
C ALA A 97 1.16 -12.69 8.85
N ALA A 98 1.31 -11.72 9.77
CA ALA A 98 2.12 -11.88 10.97
C ALA A 98 1.56 -12.89 11.98
N MET A 99 0.26 -13.18 11.94
CA MET A 99 -0.41 -14.11 12.85
C MET A 99 -0.58 -15.53 12.26
N LEU A 100 0.03 -15.82 11.11
CA LEU A 100 0.03 -17.16 10.52
C LEU A 100 0.79 -18.16 11.40
N ASN A 101 0.23 -19.36 11.59
CA ASN A 101 0.94 -20.44 12.26
C ASN A 101 1.99 -21.05 11.32
N PRO A 102 3.27 -21.12 11.70
CA PRO A 102 4.34 -21.65 10.83
C PRO A 102 4.07 -23.09 10.37
N ILE A 103 3.51 -23.92 11.25
CA ILE A 103 3.20 -25.33 10.98
C ILE A 103 2.09 -25.44 9.92
N GLU A 104 1.05 -24.63 10.01
CA GLU A 104 -0.04 -24.60 9.01
C GLU A 104 0.45 -24.02 7.68
N ALA A 105 1.27 -22.96 7.74
CA ALA A 105 1.83 -22.30 6.57
C ALA A 105 2.76 -23.22 5.74
N LEU A 106 3.45 -24.16 6.38
CA LEU A 106 4.29 -25.17 5.71
C LEU A 106 3.47 -26.35 5.15
N ARG A 107 2.27 -26.59 5.69
CA ARG A 107 1.34 -27.64 5.25
C ARG A 107 0.47 -27.21 4.07
N TYR A 108 0.39 -25.91 3.82
CA TYR A 108 -0.36 -25.31 2.72
C TYR A 108 0.30 -25.69 1.38
N GLN A 109 -0.50 -26.29 0.48
CA GLN A 109 -0.15 -26.48 -0.94
C GLN A 109 -0.49 -25.22 -1.73
#